data_AF-A0A4R2KKI2-F1
#
_entry.id   AF-A0A4R2KKI2-F1
#
_cell.length_a   1.000
_cell.length_b   1.000
_cell.length_c   1.000
_cell.angle_alpha   90.00
_cell.angle_beta   90.00
_cell.angle_gamma   90.00
#
_symmetry.space_group_name_H-M   'P 1'
#
loop_
_entity.id
_entity.type
_entity.pdbx_description
1 polymer ?
#
loop_
_entity_poly.entity_id
_entity_poly.type
_entity_poly.pdbx_seq_one_letter_code
_entity_poly.pdbx_strand_id
1 'polypeptide(L)'
;MKWEIHSEQDRRIYEVLKDIEEDNYMVGLEKWEEILKEKLIFPFEAIVEDSDDGCPMQVGDRLKVHGIGMIDDLHGIIVDVRKGRRKYAFELCLIEVLGDNEEMKQLVDDYSVWFWNR
;
A
#
# COMPACT_ATOMS: atom_id res chain seq x y z
N MET A 1 14.05 -12.39 2.41
CA MET A 1 13.79 -12.59 3.85
C MET A 1 12.66 -13.61 4.08
N LYS A 2 12.85 -14.65 4.91
CA LYS A 2 11.73 -15.49 5.39
C LYS A 2 10.90 -14.67 6.37
N TRP A 3 9.65 -14.36 6.03
CA TRP A 3 8.75 -13.59 6.90
C TRP A 3 8.44 -14.38 8.18
N GLU A 4 8.86 -13.86 9.33
CA GLU A 4 8.62 -14.49 10.63
C GLU A 4 7.28 -14.04 11.23
N ILE A 5 6.59 -14.94 11.92
CA ILE A 5 5.27 -14.67 12.49
C ILE A 5 5.41 -14.36 13.98
N HIS A 6 5.25 -13.08 14.35
CA HIS A 6 5.26 -12.61 15.74
C HIS A 6 3.93 -11.97 16.16
N SER A 7 3.03 -11.75 15.21
CA SER A 7 1.72 -11.13 15.40
C SER A 7 0.68 -11.66 14.41
N GLU A 8 -0.60 -11.30 14.60
CA GLU A 8 -1.65 -11.61 13.63
C GLU A 8 -1.47 -10.83 12.31
N GLN A 9 -0.83 -9.66 12.33
CA GLN A 9 -0.44 -8.94 11.12
C GLN A 9 0.62 -9.71 10.34
N ASP A 10 1.65 -10.19 11.02
CA ASP A 10 2.68 -11.01 10.37
C ASP A 10 2.08 -12.28 9.78
N ARG A 11 1.07 -12.86 10.43
CA ARG A 11 0.37 -14.02 9.91
C ARG A 11 -0.37 -13.68 8.61
N ARG A 12 -1.07 -12.55 8.53
CA ARG A 12 -1.75 -12.11 7.30
C ARG A 12 -0.76 -11.84 6.17
N ILE A 13 0.34 -11.17 6.47
CA ILE A 13 1.43 -10.92 5.51
C ILE A 13 2.06 -12.24 5.04
N TYR A 14 2.37 -13.15 5.97
CA TYR A 14 2.88 -14.49 5.65
C TYR A 14 1.95 -15.25 4.72
N GLU A 15 0.63 -15.23 4.95
CA GLU A 15 -0.32 -15.93 4.09
C GLU A 15 -0.34 -15.41 2.63
N VAL A 16 0.01 -14.14 2.41
CA VAL A 16 0.19 -13.57 1.06
C VAL A 16 1.46 -14.10 0.40
N LEU A 17 2.53 -14.29 1.17
CA LEU A 17 3.89 -14.52 0.66
C LEU A 17 4.39 -15.97 0.74
N LYS A 18 3.70 -16.85 1.48
CA LYS A 18 4.17 -18.20 1.83
C LYS A 18 4.57 -19.09 0.65
N ASP A 19 4.03 -18.82 -0.54
CA ASP A 19 4.28 -19.57 -1.77
C ASP A 19 5.26 -18.86 -2.71
N ILE A 20 5.88 -17.77 -2.27
CA ILE A 20 6.82 -16.93 -3.03
C ILE A 20 8.24 -17.17 -2.53
N GLU A 21 9.18 -17.34 -3.46
CA GLU A 21 10.60 -17.47 -3.14
C GLU A 21 11.16 -16.19 -2.51
N GLU A 22 12.06 -16.38 -1.56
CA GLU A 22 12.51 -15.35 -0.62
C GLU A 22 13.16 -14.12 -1.27
N ASP A 23 13.80 -14.31 -2.43
CA ASP A 23 14.50 -13.31 -3.23
C ASP A 23 13.65 -12.76 -4.39
N ASN A 24 12.44 -13.29 -4.58
CA ASN A 24 11.56 -12.89 -5.67
C ASN A 24 10.59 -11.77 -5.27
N TYR A 25 11.17 -10.63 -4.89
CA TYR A 25 10.43 -9.48 -4.40
C TYR A 25 9.39 -8.96 -5.41
N MET A 26 9.72 -8.94 -6.71
CA MET A 26 8.79 -8.49 -7.74
C MET A 26 7.53 -9.34 -7.82
N VAL A 27 7.65 -10.67 -7.67
CA VAL A 27 6.48 -11.55 -7.59
C VAL A 27 5.67 -11.27 -6.31
N GLY A 28 6.34 -10.92 -5.20
CA GLY A 28 5.70 -10.41 -3.99
C GLY A 28 4.85 -9.15 -4.27
N LEU A 29 5.43 -8.16 -4.97
CA LEU A 29 4.71 -6.94 -5.35
C LEU A 29 3.51 -7.22 -6.26
N GLU A 30 3.69 -8.08 -7.27
CA GLU A 30 2.63 -8.50 -8.18
C GLU A 30 1.48 -9.17 -7.41
N LYS A 31 1.81 -10.02 -6.42
CA LYS A 31 0.80 -10.67 -5.59
C LYS A 31 0.03 -9.67 -4.72
N TRP A 32 0.72 -8.72 -4.12
CA TRP A 32 0.07 -7.64 -3.39
C TRP A 32 -0.81 -6.78 -4.30
N GLU A 33 -0.33 -6.42 -5.48
CA GLU A 33 -1.08 -5.64 -6.47
C GLU A 33 -2.39 -6.35 -6.86
N GLU A 34 -2.34 -7.65 -7.14
CA GLU A 34 -3.50 -8.48 -7.46
C GLU A 34 -4.55 -8.43 -6.35
N ILE A 35 -4.14 -8.71 -5.11
CA ILE A 35 -5.03 -8.73 -3.95
C ILE A 35 -5.63 -7.35 -3.68
N LEU A 36 -4.83 -6.29 -3.76
CA LEU A 36 -5.27 -4.92 -3.52
C LEU A 36 -6.23 -4.44 -4.61
N LYS A 37 -5.97 -4.76 -5.89
CA LYS A 37 -6.90 -4.46 -7.00
C LYS A 37 -8.25 -5.17 -6.83
N GLU A 38 -8.27 -6.38 -6.30
CA GLU A 38 -9.49 -7.13 -6.05
C GLU A 38 -10.30 -6.58 -4.86
N LYS A 39 -9.62 -6.22 -3.77
CA LYS A 39 -10.26 -5.93 -2.48
C LYS A 39 -10.47 -4.46 -2.17
N LEU A 40 -9.66 -3.55 -2.74
CA LEU A 40 -9.84 -2.12 -2.50
C LEU A 40 -11.05 -1.59 -3.27
N ILE A 41 -11.91 -0.85 -2.57
CA ILE A 41 -13.09 -0.22 -3.16
C ILE A 41 -12.73 1.21 -3.55
N PHE A 42 -12.57 1.45 -4.85
CA PHE A 42 -12.26 2.79 -5.37
C PHE A 42 -13.53 3.57 -5.75
N PRO A 43 -13.53 4.91 -5.58
CA PRO A 43 -12.49 5.68 -4.91
C PRO A 43 -12.67 5.69 -3.38
N PHE A 44 -11.56 5.76 -2.63
CA PHE A 44 -11.57 5.91 -1.17
C PHE A 44 -10.78 7.15 -0.72
N GLU A 45 -11.05 7.61 0.50
CA GLU A 45 -10.32 8.73 1.11
C GLU A 45 -9.16 8.19 1.95
N ALA A 46 -8.03 8.88 1.92
CA ALA A 46 -6.84 8.54 2.68
C ALA A 46 -6.18 9.80 3.24
N ILE A 47 -5.31 9.61 4.23
CA ILE A 47 -4.44 10.66 4.76
C ILE A 47 -2.99 10.29 4.48
N VAL A 48 -2.17 11.29 4.15
CA VAL A 48 -0.71 11.10 4.00
C VAL A 48 -0.12 10.87 5.38
N GLU A 49 0.52 9.72 5.58
CA GLU A 49 1.20 9.35 6.81
C GLU A 49 2.69 9.72 6.77
N ASP A 50 3.31 9.58 5.61
CA ASP A 50 4.70 9.96 5.37
C ASP A 50 4.87 10.57 3.97
N SER A 51 5.94 11.35 3.75
CA SER A 51 6.21 12.01 2.48
C SER A 51 7.67 12.41 2.37
N ASP A 52 8.26 12.17 1.19
CA ASP A 52 9.61 12.64 0.87
C ASP A 52 9.74 14.17 0.92
N ASP A 53 10.96 14.63 1.24
CA ASP A 53 11.32 16.03 1.19
C ASP A 53 11.10 16.62 -0.21
N GLY A 54 10.31 17.69 -0.29
CA GLY A 54 9.98 18.35 -1.56
C GLY A 54 8.79 17.73 -2.31
N CYS A 55 8.14 16.70 -1.75
CA CYS A 55 6.90 16.17 -2.27
C CYS A 55 5.76 17.22 -2.21
N PRO A 56 4.92 17.38 -3.25
CA PRO A 56 3.74 18.25 -3.21
C PRO A 56 2.65 17.82 -2.19
N MET A 57 2.76 16.59 -1.69
CA MET A 57 1.91 16.00 -0.65
C MET A 57 2.69 16.05 0.65
N GLN A 58 2.05 16.52 1.71
CA GLN A 58 2.60 16.66 3.05
C GLN A 58 1.82 15.75 4.00
N VAL A 59 2.51 15.26 5.03
CA VAL A 59 1.88 14.53 6.14
C VAL A 59 0.63 15.27 6.65
N GLY A 60 -0.47 14.53 6.78
CA GLY A 60 -1.78 15.05 7.18
C GLY A 60 -2.67 15.54 6.03
N ASP A 61 -2.16 15.61 4.79
CA ASP A 61 -2.98 15.93 3.63
C ASP A 61 -4.03 14.83 3.38
N ARG A 62 -5.26 15.26 3.04
CA ARG A 62 -6.31 14.34 2.58
C ARG A 62 -6.22 14.12 1.08
N LEU A 63 -6.23 12.85 0.69
CA LEU A 63 -6.18 12.40 -0.69
C LEU A 63 -7.41 11.54 -1.02
N LYS A 64 -7.85 11.62 -2.27
CA LYS A 64 -8.82 10.68 -2.83
C LYS A 64 -8.10 9.72 -3.76
N VAL A 65 -8.05 8.44 -3.40
CA VAL A 65 -7.41 7.38 -4.18
C VAL A 65 -8.40 6.83 -5.19
N HIS A 66 -8.00 6.74 -6.46
CA HIS A 66 -8.87 6.36 -7.58
C HIS A 66 -8.56 5.01 -8.20
N GLY A 67 -7.36 4.46 -7.96
CA GLY A 67 -6.94 3.17 -8.49
C GLY A 67 -5.46 2.93 -8.26
N ILE A 68 -5.01 1.71 -8.55
CA ILE A 68 -3.59 1.37 -8.64
C ILE A 68 -3.14 1.62 -10.08
N GLY A 69 -2.11 2.46 -10.24
CA GLY A 69 -1.59 2.87 -11.54
C GLY A 69 -0.45 1.98 -12.03
N MET A 70 0.49 1.64 -11.14
CA MET A 70 1.64 0.80 -11.46
C MET A 70 2.28 0.21 -10.20
N ILE A 71 3.21 -0.72 -10.41
CA ILE A 71 4.18 -1.17 -9.41
C ILE A 71 5.58 -0.76 -9.85
N ASP A 72 6.43 -0.51 -8.86
CA ASP A 72 7.82 -0.11 -9.01
C ASP A 72 8.67 -0.86 -7.97
N ASP A 73 9.89 -1.25 -8.32
CA ASP A 73 10.76 -2.04 -7.45
C ASP A 73 11.25 -1.24 -6.24
N LEU A 74 11.49 0.06 -6.43
CA LEU A 74 11.91 0.99 -5.39
C LEU A 74 10.71 1.52 -4.60
N HIS A 75 9.71 2.04 -5.30
CA HIS A 75 8.57 2.80 -4.74
C HIS A 75 7.33 1.94 -4.43
N GLY A 76 7.31 0.68 -4.86
CA GLY A 76 6.21 -0.23 -4.58
C GLY A 76 4.96 0.04 -5.40
N ILE A 77 3.80 -0.11 -4.76
CA ILE A 77 2.50 0.09 -5.40
C ILE A 77 2.22 1.57 -5.44
N ILE A 78 2.10 2.09 -6.66
CA ILE A 78 1.83 3.50 -6.94
C ILE A 78 0.35 3.64 -7.31
N VAL A 79 -0.35 4.48 -6.57
CA VAL A 79 -1.78 4.76 -6.74
C VAL A 79 -2.04 6.11 -7.42
N ASP A 80 -3.10 6.16 -8.20
CA ASP A 80 -3.64 7.39 -8.76
C ASP A 80 -4.43 8.14 -7.69
N VAL A 81 -3.96 9.31 -7.28
CA VAL A 81 -4.61 10.12 -6.24
C VAL A 81 -5.04 11.49 -6.75
N ARG A 82 -6.01 12.08 -6.05
CA ARG A 82 -6.38 13.48 -6.20
C ARG A 82 -6.20 14.25 -4.91
N LYS A 83 -5.53 15.39 -5.01
CA LYS A 83 -5.51 16.46 -4.00
C LYS A 83 -6.25 17.66 -4.59
N GLY A 84 -7.50 17.87 -4.15
CA GLY A 84 -8.41 18.84 -4.76
C GLY A 84 -8.69 18.51 -6.25
N ARG A 85 -8.32 19.41 -7.17
CA ARG A 85 -8.55 19.25 -8.61
C ARG A 85 -7.38 18.62 -9.38
N ARG A 86 -6.23 18.42 -8.73
CA ARG A 86 -5.00 17.94 -9.36
C ARG A 86 -4.87 16.43 -9.19
N LYS A 87 -4.34 15.76 -10.21
CA LYS A 87 -4.02 14.33 -10.19
C LYS A 87 -2.53 14.15 -9.91
N TYR A 88 -2.21 13.12 -9.13
CA TYR A 88 -0.85 12.73 -8.80
C TYR A 88 -0.76 11.21 -8.81
N ALA A 89 0.46 10.71 -8.94
CA ALA A 89 0.83 9.34 -8.59
C ALA A 89 1.48 9.41 -7.20
N PHE A 90 1.14 8.48 -6.31
CA PHE A 90 1.68 8.46 -4.96
C PHE A 90 1.80 7.03 -4.43
N GLU A 91 2.73 6.80 -3.52
CA GLU A 91 3.02 5.49 -2.97
C GLU A 91 1.92 5.08 -1.99
N LEU A 92 1.40 3.87 -2.14
CA LEU A 92 0.36 3.35 -1.27
C LEU A 92 0.86 3.14 0.17
N CYS A 93 2.15 2.85 0.34
CA CYS A 93 2.77 2.63 1.65
C CYS A 93 2.99 3.90 2.47
N LEU A 94 2.66 5.07 1.91
CA LEU A 94 2.78 6.38 2.55
C LEU A 94 1.41 6.98 2.94
N ILE A 95 0.33 6.20 2.83
CA ILE A 95 -1.03 6.66 3.13
C ILE A 95 -1.78 5.71 4.04
N GLU A 96 -2.63 6.27 4.90
CA GLU A 96 -3.56 5.54 5.75
C GLU A 96 -4.99 5.71 5.20
N VAL A 97 -5.76 4.62 5.09
CA VAL A 97 -7.16 4.64 4.64
C VAL A 97 -8.05 5.30 5.70
N LEU A 98 -8.88 6.26 5.30
CA LEU A 98 -9.86 6.90 6.17
C LEU A 98 -11.25 6.25 6.04
N GLY A 99 -12.06 6.35 7.10
CA GLY A 99 -13.43 5.86 7.16
C GLY A 99 -13.60 4.66 8.08
N ASP A 100 -14.66 3.87 7.89
CA ASP A 100 -15.03 2.76 8.78
C ASP A 100 -14.77 1.37 8.17
N ASN A 101 -14.11 1.30 7.00
CA ASN A 101 -13.76 0.03 6.36
C ASN A 101 -12.47 -0.52 6.94
N GLU A 102 -12.59 -1.26 8.05
CA GLU A 102 -11.46 -1.87 8.76
C GLU A 102 -10.70 -2.90 7.91
N GLU A 103 -11.37 -3.58 6.98
CA GLU A 103 -10.71 -4.54 6.09
C GLU A 103 -9.77 -3.84 5.10
N MET A 104 -10.19 -2.71 4.53
CA MET A 104 -9.33 -1.92 3.65
C MET A 104 -8.16 -1.29 4.40
N LYS A 105 -8.41 -0.75 5.61
CA LYS A 105 -7.35 -0.22 6.47
C LYS A 105 -6.30 -1.29 6.76
N GLN A 106 -6.75 -2.44 7.24
CA GLN A 106 -5.88 -3.56 7.55
C GLN A 106 -5.08 -4.02 6.33
N LEU A 107 -5.72 -4.12 5.16
CA LEU A 107 -5.04 -4.59 3.96
C LEU A 107 -3.96 -3.62 3.46
N VAL A 108 -4.22 -2.31 3.51
CA VAL A 108 -3.23 -1.28 3.16
C VAL A 108 -2.10 -1.23 4.19
N ASP A 109 -2.42 -1.35 5.47
CA ASP A 109 -1.43 -1.40 6.56
C ASP A 109 -0.53 -2.64 6.44
N ASP A 110 -1.10 -3.83 6.23
CA ASP A 110 -0.34 -5.07 6.04
C ASP A 110 0.62 -4.98 4.85
N TYR A 111 0.17 -4.42 3.72
CA TYR A 111 1.02 -4.15 2.57
C TYR A 111 2.16 -3.19 2.93
N SER A 112 1.86 -2.10 3.63
CA SER A 112 2.82 -1.07 4.01
C SER A 112 3.90 -1.63 4.93
N VAL A 113 3.50 -2.39 5.95
CA VAL A 113 4.41 -3.07 6.88
C VAL A 113 5.30 -4.06 6.14
N TRP A 114 4.75 -4.88 5.25
CA TRP A 114 5.57 -5.77 4.42
C TRP A 114 6.58 -5.00 3.57
N PHE A 115 6.12 -3.97 2.87
CA PHE A 115 6.94 -3.19 1.96
C PHE A 115 8.13 -2.54 2.69
N TRP A 116 7.91 -1.99 3.89
CA TRP A 116 8.97 -1.35 4.67
C TRP A 116 9.99 -2.34 5.27
N ASN A 117 9.63 -3.62 5.43
CA ASN A 117 10.45 -4.63 6.10
C ASN A 117 10.99 -5.73 5.15
N ARG A 118 10.88 -5.51 3.82
CA ARG A 118 11.33 -6.47 2.80
C ARG A 118 12.84 -6.65 2.73
#